data_AF-A0A6I4VR14-F1
#
_entry.id   AF-A0A6I4VR14-F1
#
_cell.length_a   1.000
_cell.length_b   1.000
_cell.length_c   1.000
_cell.angle_alpha   90.00
_cell.angle_beta   90.00
_cell.angle_gamma   90.00
#
_symmetry.space_group_name_H-M   'P 1'
#
loop_
_entity.id
_entity.type
_entity.pdbx_description
1 polymer ?
#
loop_
_entity_poly.entity_id
_entity_poly.type
_entity_poly.pdbx_seq_one_letter_code
_entity_poly.pdbx_strand_id
1 'polypeptide(L)'
;MNNKIKFPRLGWVKFAKSLVVEGRILSATIHRMLSGKYFVPVLYERNYCPYVSVEKGRAVGIDLGLKHFAILSDGKKVKAPKYFRKYKKQLAKAQRTMSRRTNGLRTGKKHVSK
;
A
#
# COMPACT_ATOMS: atom_id res chain seq x y z
N MET A 1 18.27 4.67 -18.94
CA MET A 1 17.10 4.34 -19.78
C MET A 1 16.84 2.85 -19.68
N ASN A 2 15.84 2.37 -18.91
CA ASN A 2 15.31 0.98 -19.02
C ASN A 2 14.04 0.75 -18.15
N ASN A 3 13.10 1.70 -18.15
CA ASN A 3 11.82 1.57 -17.43
C ASN A 3 10.79 0.77 -18.24
N LYS A 4 11.13 -0.47 -18.60
CA LYS A 4 10.26 -1.37 -19.35
C LYS A 4 10.13 -2.71 -18.64
N ILE A 5 8.96 -3.32 -18.71
CA ILE A 5 8.70 -4.69 -18.26
C ILE A 5 8.19 -5.51 -19.46
N LYS A 6 8.66 -6.74 -19.60
CA LYS A 6 8.23 -7.64 -20.69
C LYS A 6 7.11 -8.54 -20.19
N PHE A 7 5.98 -8.53 -20.88
CA PHE A 7 4.88 -9.48 -20.67
C PHE A 7 4.82 -10.49 -21.81
N PRO A 8 4.33 -11.72 -21.57
CA PRO A 8 4.26 -12.76 -22.60
C PRO A 8 3.50 -12.34 -23.86
N ARG A 9 2.35 -11.66 -23.69
CA ARG A 9 1.47 -11.26 -24.81
C ARG A 9 1.60 -9.80 -25.23
N LEU A 10 2.03 -8.91 -24.33
CA LEU A 10 2.10 -7.47 -24.60
C LEU A 10 3.50 -6.98 -24.98
N GLY A 11 4.51 -7.85 -24.90
CA GLY A 11 5.89 -7.46 -25.13
C GLY A 11 6.39 -6.44 -24.12
N TRP A 12 7.25 -5.52 -24.56
CA TRP A 12 7.87 -4.51 -23.70
C TRP A 12 6.94 -3.32 -23.45
N VAL A 13 6.50 -3.18 -22.20
CA VAL A 13 5.63 -2.09 -21.76
C VAL A 13 6.43 -1.11 -20.91
N LYS A 14 6.37 0.18 -21.26
CA LYS A 14 6.97 1.26 -20.45
C LYS A 14 6.15 1.43 -19.15
N PHE A 15 6.83 1.58 -18.01
CA PHE A 15 6.16 1.82 -16.73
C PHE A 15 6.94 2.84 -15.89
N ALA A 16 6.29 3.44 -14.90
CA ALA A 16 6.99 4.24 -13.90
C ALA A 16 7.57 3.31 -12.83
N LYS A 17 8.90 3.19 -12.77
CA LYS A 17 9.59 2.31 -11.81
C LYS A 17 9.54 2.91 -10.41
N SER A 18 8.80 2.27 -9.51
CA SER A 18 8.68 2.67 -8.10
C SER A 18 9.68 1.98 -7.16
N LEU A 19 10.18 0.80 -7.55
CA LEU A 19 11.10 0.00 -6.74
C LEU A 19 12.11 -0.74 -7.62
N VAL A 20 13.31 -1.00 -7.09
CA VAL A 20 14.28 -1.90 -7.70
C VAL A 20 13.97 -3.33 -7.25
N VAL A 21 13.84 -4.24 -8.21
CA VAL A 21 13.61 -5.66 -7.95
C VAL A 21 14.96 -6.36 -7.91
N GLU A 22 15.37 -6.79 -6.72
CA GLU A 22 16.63 -7.49 -6.47
C GLU A 22 16.35 -8.98 -6.25
N GLY A 23 16.10 -9.70 -7.33
CA GLY A 23 15.85 -11.14 -7.28
C GLY A 23 14.94 -11.64 -8.39
N ARG A 24 14.41 -12.86 -8.24
CA ARG A 24 13.58 -13.50 -9.25
C ARG A 24 12.13 -13.04 -9.14
N ILE A 25 11.58 -12.53 -10.24
CA ILE A 25 10.15 -12.21 -10.32
C ILE A 25 9.35 -13.51 -10.33
N LEU A 26 8.40 -13.61 -9.41
CA LEU A 26 7.46 -14.72 -9.29
C LEU A 26 6.19 -14.42 -10.08
N SER A 27 5.67 -13.20 -9.99
CA SER A 27 4.49 -12.77 -10.73
C SER A 27 4.44 -11.27 -10.96
N ALA A 28 3.73 -10.86 -12.01
CA ALA A 28 3.45 -9.47 -12.32
C ALA A 28 2.03 -9.36 -12.86
N THR A 29 1.13 -8.73 -12.10
CA THR A 29 -0.30 -8.67 -12.44
C THR A 29 -0.66 -7.28 -12.94
N ILE A 30 -1.23 -7.16 -14.14
CA ILE A 30 -1.75 -5.86 -14.61
C ILE A 30 -3.12 -5.63 -13.99
N HIS A 31 -3.24 -4.58 -13.18
CA HIS A 31 -4.49 -4.19 -12.53
C HIS A 31 -4.90 -2.77 -12.96
N ARG A 32 -6.13 -2.62 -13.46
CA ARG A 32 -6.71 -1.32 -13.80
C ARG A 32 -7.55 -0.80 -12.63
N MET A 33 -7.20 0.37 -12.13
CA MET A 33 -8.02 1.06 -11.13
C MET A 33 -9.20 1.80 -11.79
N LEU A 34 -10.24 2.07 -11.00
CA LEU A 34 -11.38 2.90 -11.42
C LEU A 34 -10.98 4.32 -11.86
N SER A 35 -9.80 4.80 -11.44
CA SER A 35 -9.21 6.06 -11.92
C SER A 35 -8.72 6.00 -13.36
N GLY A 36 -8.82 4.86 -14.04
CA GLY A 36 -8.28 4.62 -15.38
C GLY A 36 -6.78 4.31 -15.41
N LYS A 37 -6.08 4.44 -14.27
CA LYS A 37 -4.66 4.13 -14.15
C LYS A 37 -4.42 2.62 -14.07
N TYR A 38 -3.33 2.17 -14.69
CA TYR A 38 -2.86 0.80 -14.62
C TYR A 38 -1.68 0.70 -13.65
N PHE A 39 -1.68 -0.37 -12.86
CA PHE A 39 -0.59 -0.72 -11.96
C PHE A 39 -0.14 -2.14 -12.23
N VAL A 40 1.13 -2.40 -11.95
CA VAL A 40 1.72 -3.73 -12.06
C VAL A 40 2.39 -4.05 -10.72
N PRO A 41 1.68 -4.66 -9.75
CA PRO A 41 2.31 -5.23 -8.59
C PRO A 41 3.21 -6.37 -9.05
N VAL A 42 4.48 -6.30 -8.66
CA VAL A 42 5.49 -7.31 -8.98
C VAL A 42 5.85 -8.03 -7.69
N LEU A 43 5.55 -9.33 -7.63
CA LEU A 43 6.02 -10.21 -6.57
C LEU A 43 7.37 -10.78 -6.99
N TYR A 44 8.36 -10.69 -6.12
CA TYR A 44 9.68 -11.25 -6.37
C TYR A 44 10.25 -11.88 -5.10
N GLU A 45 11.02 -12.93 -5.28
CA GLU A 45 11.84 -13.53 -4.24
C GLU A 45 13.25 -12.93 -4.30
N ARG A 46 13.82 -12.64 -3.14
CA ARG A 46 15.23 -12.23 -2.99
C ARG A 46 15.95 -13.23 -2.11
N ASN A 47 17.23 -13.43 -2.38
CA ASN A 47 18.07 -14.23 -1.49
C ASN A 47 18.04 -13.64 -0.07
N TYR A 48 18.13 -14.53 0.91
CA TYR A 48 18.14 -14.21 2.33
C TYR A 48 19.10 -13.05 2.63
N CYS A 49 18.60 -11.98 3.24
CA CYS A 49 19.46 -10.96 3.82
C CYS A 49 20.17 -11.61 5.01
N PRO A 50 21.51 -11.73 5.01
CA PRO A 50 22.22 -12.37 6.10
C PRO A 50 21.89 -11.67 7.41
N TYR A 51 21.57 -12.45 8.43
CA TYR A 51 21.49 -11.94 9.79
C TYR A 51 22.85 -11.34 10.15
N VAL A 52 22.89 -10.04 10.39
CA VAL A 52 24.05 -9.37 10.96
C VAL A 52 23.96 -9.57 12.47
N SER A 53 24.90 -10.32 13.03
CA SER A 53 24.94 -10.50 14.48
C SER A 53 25.14 -9.15 15.15
N VAL A 54 24.27 -8.85 16.10
CA VAL A 54 24.40 -7.69 16.96
C VAL A 54 25.17 -8.16 18.20
N GLU A 55 26.13 -7.37 18.67
CA GLU A 55 26.80 -7.66 19.95
C GLU A 55 25.74 -7.83 21.05
N LYS A 56 25.89 -8.85 21.91
CA LYS A 56 24.88 -9.18 22.94
C LYS A 56 24.54 -8.00 23.85
N GLY A 57 25.49 -7.09 24.10
CA GLY A 57 25.29 -5.86 24.90
C GLY A 57 24.49 -4.75 24.19
N ARG A 58 24.19 -4.91 22.89
CA ARG A 58 23.42 -3.97 22.07
C ARG A 58 21.99 -4.44 21.79
N ALA A 59 21.56 -5.55 22.41
CA ALA A 59 20.17 -5.98 22.35
C ALA A 59 19.27 -4.97 23.06
N VAL A 60 18.19 -4.54 22.41
CA VAL A 60 17.18 -3.64 22.98
C VAL A 60 15.82 -4.31 22.98
N GLY A 61 15.12 -4.24 24.11
CA GLY A 61 13.71 -4.63 24.20
C GLY A 61 12.83 -3.58 23.51
N ILE A 62 11.79 -4.02 22.81
CA ILE A 62 10.84 -3.13 22.12
C ILE A 62 9.45 -3.39 22.69
N ASP A 63 8.85 -2.37 23.30
CA ASP A 63 7.45 -2.35 23.71
C ASP A 63 6.61 -1.50 22.73
N LEU A 64 5.50 -2.04 22.24
CA LEU A 64 4.66 -1.40 21.21
C LEU A 64 3.38 -0.84 21.84
N GLY A 65 3.04 0.41 21.53
CA GLY A 65 1.93 1.09 22.19
C GLY A 65 1.13 2.07 21.32
N LEU A 66 0.00 2.52 21.89
CA LEU A 66 -0.90 3.50 21.24
C LEU A 66 -0.45 4.96 21.45
N LYS A 67 0.21 5.24 22.60
CA LYS A 67 0.75 6.58 22.92
C LYS A 67 2.09 6.82 22.20
N HIS A 68 2.98 5.84 22.27
CA HIS A 68 4.25 5.76 21.55
C HIS A 68 4.23 4.47 20.75
N PHE A 69 4.55 4.55 19.46
CA PHE A 69 4.55 3.40 18.55
C PHE A 69 5.52 2.32 19.04
N ALA A 70 6.71 2.74 19.46
CA ALA A 70 7.71 1.88 20.05
C ALA A 70 8.43 2.62 21.19
N ILE A 71 8.65 1.92 22.30
CA ILE A 71 9.53 2.32 23.40
C ILE A 71 10.63 1.28 23.48
N LEU A 72 11.87 1.74 23.43
CA LEU A 72 13.04 0.88 23.50
C LEU A 72 13.57 0.87 24.94
N SER A 73 14.19 -0.24 25.37
CA SER A 73 14.82 -0.35 26.68
C SER A 73 15.98 0.62 26.92
N ASP A 74 16.53 1.22 25.85
CA ASP A 74 17.52 2.29 25.89
C ASP A 74 16.91 3.68 26.20
N GLY A 75 15.58 3.75 26.43
CA GLY A 75 14.85 4.97 26.73
C GLY A 75 14.35 5.73 25.49
N LYS A 76 14.71 5.30 24.26
CA LYS A 76 14.24 5.92 23.03
C LYS A 76 12.75 5.67 22.83
N LYS A 77 12.02 6.72 22.42
CA LYS A 77 10.57 6.68 22.20
C LYS A 77 10.23 7.14 20.79
N VAL A 78 9.60 6.25 20.02
CA VAL A 78 9.04 6.56 18.70
C VAL A 78 7.59 6.98 18.88
N LYS A 79 7.24 8.21 18.50
CA LYS A 79 5.85 8.71 18.63
C LYS A 79 4.92 7.95 17.68
N ALA A 80 3.73 7.58 18.17
CA ALA A 80 2.71 6.97 17.33
C ALA A 80 2.15 7.99 16.33
N PRO A 81 2.17 7.69 15.01
CA PRO A 81 1.57 8.57 14.03
C PRO A 81 0.04 8.58 14.20
N LYS A 82 -0.53 9.74 14.45
CA LYS A 82 -1.97 9.89 14.73
C LYS A 82 -2.79 10.10 13.45
N TYR A 83 -2.56 9.27 12.42
CA TYR A 83 -3.19 9.41 11.09
C TYR A 83 -4.72 9.41 11.18
N PHE A 84 -5.30 8.46 11.91
CA PHE A 84 -6.76 8.40 12.08
C PHE A 84 -7.31 9.69 12.67
N ARG A 85 -6.69 10.22 13.74
CA ARG A 85 -7.14 11.46 14.36
C ARG A 85 -7.02 12.67 13.43
N LYS A 86 -5.99 12.71 12.58
CA LYS A 86 -5.80 13.75 11.56
C LYS A 86 -6.88 13.68 10.48
N TYR A 87 -7.20 12.48 9.99
CA TYR A 87 -8.05 12.31 8.80
C TYR A 87 -9.49 11.89 9.11
N LYS A 88 -9.88 11.63 10.37
CA LYS A 88 -11.22 11.13 10.73
C LYS A 88 -12.37 11.99 10.18
N LYS A 89 -12.25 13.32 10.22
CA LYS A 89 -13.28 14.24 9.72
C LYS A 89 -13.43 14.13 8.19
N GLN A 90 -12.29 14.06 7.48
CA GLN A 90 -12.28 13.90 6.03
C GLN A 90 -12.84 12.55 5.61
N LEU A 91 -12.44 11.48 6.32
CA LEU A 91 -12.94 10.12 6.10
C LEU A 91 -14.45 10.05 6.30
N ALA A 92 -14.98 10.59 7.40
CA ALA A 92 -16.42 10.61 7.68
C ALA A 92 -17.21 11.40 6.61
N LYS A 93 -16.66 12.54 6.15
CA LYS A 93 -17.26 13.32 5.05
C LYS A 93 -17.29 12.50 3.75
N ALA A 94 -16.17 11.89 3.37
CA ALA A 94 -16.08 11.06 2.17
C ALA A 94 -17.04 9.86 2.22
N GLN A 95 -17.12 9.16 3.35
CA GLN A 95 -18.04 8.05 3.58
C GLN A 95 -19.51 8.49 3.44
N ARG A 96 -19.89 9.64 4.01
CA ARG A 96 -21.24 10.19 3.87
C ARG A 96 -21.57 10.57 2.42
N THR A 97 -20.64 11.22 1.73
CA THR A 97 -20.80 11.56 0.31
C THR A 97 -20.98 10.30 -0.54
N MET A 98 -20.16 9.27 -0.32
CA MET A 98 -20.26 8.01 -1.03
C MET A 98 -21.59 7.31 -0.76
N SER A 99 -22.02 7.21 0.51
CA SER A 99 -23.29 6.60 0.90
C SER A 99 -24.50 7.27 0.22
N ARG A 100 -24.51 8.61 0.13
CA ARG A 100 -25.57 9.34 -0.58
C ARG A 100 -25.57 9.06 -2.09
N ARG A 101 -24.39 8.94 -2.70
CA ARG A 101 -24.24 8.62 -4.13
C ARG A 101 -24.66 7.19 -4.46
N THR A 102 -24.31 6.19 -3.64
CA THR A 102 -24.76 4.81 -3.81
C THR A 102 -26.27 4.66 -3.58
N ASN A 103 -26.84 5.40 -2.65
CA ASN A 103 -28.30 5.42 -2.45
C ASN A 103 -29.04 6.05 -3.63
N GLY A 104 -28.54 7.17 -4.18
CA GLY A 104 -29.14 7.81 -5.37
C GLY A 104 -29.10 6.94 -6.63
N LEU A 105 -28.11 6.06 -6.78
CA LEU A 105 -28.04 5.10 -7.89
C LEU A 105 -29.05 3.94 -7.73
N ARG A 106 -29.51 3.63 -6.51
CA ARG A 106 -30.59 2.64 -6.28
C ARG A 106 -31.98 3.22 -6.54
N THR A 107 -32.17 4.54 -6.43
CA THR A 107 -33.47 5.21 -6.64
C THR A 107 -33.73 5.66 -8.09
N GLY A 108 -32.82 5.34 -9.02
CA GLY A 108 -32.91 5.70 -10.44
C GLY A 108 -33.51 4.64 -11.38
N LYS A 109 -33.98 3.49 -10.88
CA LYS A 109 -34.85 2.60 -11.66
C LYS A 109 -36.30 3.06 -11.57
N LYS A 110 -36.60 4.24 -12.10
CA LYS A 110 -37.95 4.54 -12.58
C LYS A 110 -38.00 4.12 -14.04
N HIS A 111 -38.97 3.26 -14.36
CA HIS A 111 -39.27 2.78 -15.70
C HIS A 111 -39.21 3.90 -16.75
N VAL A 112 -38.57 3.61 -17.87
CA VAL A 112 -38.99 4.15 -19.17
C VAL A 112 -39.24 2.96 -20.06
N SER A 113 -40.53 2.72 -20.29
CA SER A 113 -41.05 1.92 -21.38
C SER A 113 -40.71 2.56 -22.71
N LYS A 114 -40.22 1.75 -23.65
CA LYS A 114 -40.58 1.76 -25.07
C LYS A 114 -40.21 0.40 -25.65
#